data_AF-A0A1V9A112-F1
#
_entry.id   AF-A0A1V9A112-F1
#
_cell.length_a   1.000
_cell.length_b   1.000
_cell.length_c   1.000
_cell.angle_alpha   90.00
_cell.angle_beta   90.00
_cell.angle_gamma   90.00
#
_symmetry.space_group_name_H-M   'P 1'
#
loop_
_entity.id
_entity.type
_entity.pdbx_description
1 polymer ?
#
loop_
_entity_poly.entity_id
_entity_poly.type
_entity_poly.pdbx_seq_one_letter_code
_entity_poly.pdbx_strand_id
1 'polypeptide(L)'
;MVELLRAYADRPDPRSVAVVGNQPLEPDPERAKAIDACDLVVRVNGFVCDEPGAPPAVGSRTHAVVFNRALRATKWVFSGYRSKLYLMVEPGRLHWEPEDIPGWWPADLGFVPVPNTEVTLPLSRAMGLSSQQEAAWATTGTMAAWLARTSFPGAELVLSGFSFLDDPDQTAWEHAAGDSCIVGPEHRIALEGALLRSWVDSGTARFLR
;
A
#
# COMPACT_ATOMS: atom_id res chain seq x y z
N MET A 1 -0.13 -0.17 -16.52
CA MET A 1 0.27 -0.37 -15.10
C MET A 1 0.95 -1.71 -14.85
N VAL A 2 0.32 -2.84 -15.21
CA VAL A 2 0.89 -4.19 -15.01
C VAL A 2 2.31 -4.34 -15.56
N GLU A 3 2.56 -3.90 -16.80
CA GLU A 3 3.90 -3.97 -17.41
C GLU A 3 4.97 -3.17 -16.65
N LEU A 4 4.59 -2.05 -16.01
CA LEU A 4 5.51 -1.30 -15.17
C LEU A 4 5.83 -2.07 -13.89
N LEU A 5 4.82 -2.65 -13.23
CA LEU A 5 5.06 -3.50 -12.05
C LEU A 5 5.94 -4.71 -12.38
N ARG A 6 5.75 -5.33 -13.56
CA ARG A 6 6.60 -6.43 -14.06
C ARG A 6 8.05 -6.02 -14.25
N ALA A 7 8.29 -4.82 -14.78
CA ALA A 7 9.64 -4.30 -15.02
C ALA A 7 10.45 -4.06 -13.72
N TYR A 8 9.77 -3.85 -12.59
CA TYR A 8 10.39 -3.63 -11.28
C TYR A 8 10.38 -4.86 -10.38
N ALA A 9 9.69 -5.93 -10.75
CA ALA A 9 9.71 -7.19 -10.03
C ALA A 9 11.00 -7.98 -10.33
N ASP A 10 11.33 -8.96 -9.48
CA ASP A 10 12.47 -9.86 -9.68
C ASP A 10 12.36 -10.73 -10.94
N ARG A 11 11.14 -10.89 -11.45
CA ARG A 11 10.84 -11.65 -12.65
C ARG A 11 9.63 -11.08 -13.39
N PRO A 12 9.53 -11.29 -14.72
CA PRO A 12 8.44 -10.75 -15.53
C PRO A 12 7.03 -11.25 -15.16
N ASP A 13 6.93 -12.40 -14.49
CA ASP A 13 5.67 -12.98 -14.01
C ASP A 13 5.78 -13.32 -12.52
N PRO A 14 5.53 -12.34 -11.63
CA PRO A 14 5.61 -12.53 -10.18
C PRO A 14 4.67 -13.63 -9.72
N ARG A 15 5.18 -14.59 -8.96
CA ARG A 15 4.39 -15.67 -8.36
C ARG A 15 3.95 -15.33 -6.94
N SER A 16 4.59 -14.34 -6.33
CA SER A 16 4.25 -13.83 -5.01
C SER A 16 4.40 -12.31 -4.98
N VAL A 17 3.44 -11.63 -4.36
CA VAL A 17 3.44 -10.19 -4.20
C VAL A 17 3.16 -9.85 -2.75
N ALA A 18 4.10 -9.17 -2.10
CA ALA A 18 3.88 -8.60 -0.77
C ALA A 18 3.33 -7.18 -0.88
N VAL A 19 2.33 -6.86 -0.07
CA VAL A 19 1.86 -5.50 0.18
C VAL A 19 1.99 -5.21 1.67
N VAL A 20 2.78 -4.19 2.00
CA VAL A 20 3.12 -3.83 3.38
C VAL A 20 2.55 -2.45 3.68
N GLY A 21 1.57 -2.42 4.59
CA GLY A 21 1.01 -1.21 5.18
C GLY A 21 1.95 -0.57 6.21
N ASN A 22 1.49 0.50 6.87
CA ASN A 22 2.32 1.33 7.73
C ASN A 22 2.08 1.16 9.23
N GLN A 23 1.28 0.18 9.64
CA GLN A 23 1.11 -0.14 11.05
C GLN A 23 2.49 -0.50 11.68
N PRO A 24 2.81 0.01 12.88
CA PRO A 24 3.93 -0.49 13.67
C PRO A 24 3.76 -1.97 13.95
N LEU A 25 4.80 -2.77 13.66
CA LEU A 25 4.80 -4.20 13.92
C LEU A 25 5.97 -4.56 14.83
N GLU A 26 5.72 -5.41 15.81
CA GLU A 26 6.75 -5.97 16.69
C GLU A 26 7.74 -6.82 15.89
N PRO A 27 9.02 -6.91 16.27
CA PRO A 27 10.00 -7.73 15.55
C PRO A 27 9.55 -9.17 15.32
N ASP A 28 9.63 -9.60 14.06
CA ASP A 28 9.35 -10.97 13.61
C ASP A 28 10.24 -11.30 12.39
N PRO A 29 11.32 -12.08 12.59
CA PRO A 29 12.21 -12.48 11.50
C PRO A 29 11.56 -13.32 10.41
N GLU A 30 10.57 -14.14 10.74
CA GLU A 30 9.89 -14.99 9.75
C GLU A 30 8.95 -14.16 8.88
N ARG A 31 8.27 -13.16 9.45
CA ARG A 31 7.49 -12.20 8.67
C ARG A 31 8.38 -11.38 7.74
N ALA A 32 9.47 -10.82 8.25
CA ALA A 32 10.42 -10.05 7.44
C ALA A 32 10.97 -10.88 6.27
N LYS A 33 11.35 -12.13 6.54
CA LYS A 33 11.83 -13.09 5.53
C LYS A 33 10.75 -13.44 4.52
N ALA A 34 9.50 -13.65 4.94
CA ALA A 34 8.40 -13.96 4.03
C ALA A 34 8.09 -12.79 3.08
N ILE A 35 8.17 -11.55 3.58
CA ILE A 35 8.02 -10.34 2.77
C ILE A 35 9.17 -10.24 1.75
N ASP A 36 10.42 -10.37 2.21
CA ASP A 36 11.60 -10.22 1.34
C ASP A 36 11.75 -11.37 0.33
N ALA A 37 11.13 -12.53 0.59
CA ALA A 37 11.07 -13.66 -0.35
C ALA A 37 10.06 -13.48 -1.50
N CYS A 38 9.24 -12.43 -1.48
CA CYS A 38 8.28 -12.18 -2.56
C CYS A 38 8.96 -11.63 -3.83
N ASP A 39 8.47 -12.04 -5.00
CA ASP A 39 8.98 -11.59 -6.31
C ASP A 39 8.73 -10.09 -6.56
N LEU A 40 7.71 -9.54 -5.90
CA LEU A 40 7.37 -8.12 -5.90
C LEU A 40 6.97 -7.68 -4.48
N VAL A 41 7.42 -6.50 -4.07
CA VAL A 41 7.16 -5.93 -2.73
C VAL A 41 6.70 -4.50 -2.91
N VAL A 42 5.44 -4.27 -2.58
CA VAL A 42 4.76 -2.98 -2.65
C VAL A 42 4.65 -2.41 -1.24
N ARG A 43 5.18 -1.20 -1.04
CA ARG A 43 5.03 -0.46 0.21
C ARG A 43 4.16 0.77 -0.01
N VAL A 44 3.64 1.34 1.06
CA VAL A 44 2.73 2.48 0.95
C VAL A 44 3.20 3.71 1.71
N ASN A 45 2.95 4.88 1.13
CA ASN A 45 3.24 6.17 1.75
C ASN A 45 4.63 6.23 2.45
N GLY A 46 4.67 6.67 3.71
CA GLY A 46 5.87 6.88 4.51
C GLY A 46 6.35 5.59 5.18
N PHE A 47 6.53 4.53 4.39
CA PHE A 47 6.89 3.22 4.89
C PHE A 47 8.25 3.21 5.61
N VAL A 48 8.45 2.16 6.40
CA VAL A 48 9.74 1.82 7.00
C VAL A 48 10.24 0.49 6.46
N CYS A 49 11.57 0.29 6.51
CA CYS A 49 12.22 -0.98 6.22
C CYS A 49 13.14 -1.36 7.38
N ASP A 50 13.45 -2.64 7.50
CA ASP A 50 14.43 -3.14 8.46
C ASP A 50 15.83 -2.58 8.16
N GLU A 51 16.56 -2.22 9.22
CA GLU A 51 17.93 -1.73 9.14
C GLU A 51 18.94 -2.87 9.39
N PRO A 52 20.12 -2.85 8.74
CA PRO A 52 21.19 -3.79 9.04
C PRO A 52 21.55 -3.77 10.53
N GLY A 53 21.43 -4.94 11.19
CA GLY A 53 21.75 -5.12 12.61
C GLY A 53 20.63 -4.77 13.60
N ALA A 54 19.49 -4.26 13.14
CA ALA A 54 18.29 -4.11 13.97
C ALA A 54 17.44 -5.40 13.98
N PRO A 55 16.59 -5.62 15.01
CA PRO A 55 15.61 -6.70 14.99
C PRO A 55 14.69 -6.56 13.77
N PRO A 56 14.58 -7.58 12.91
CA PRO A 56 13.79 -7.50 11.68
C PRO A 56 12.29 -7.58 11.99
N ALA A 57 11.48 -6.80 11.27
CA ALA A 57 10.03 -6.76 11.42
C ALA A 57 9.30 -6.79 10.07
N VAL A 58 9.75 -6.03 9.08
CA VAL A 58 8.98 -5.78 7.84
C VAL A 58 9.77 -6.03 6.56
N GLY A 59 10.96 -6.60 6.67
CA GLY A 59 11.86 -6.80 5.55
C GLY A 59 12.52 -5.50 5.09
N SER A 60 13.46 -5.65 4.16
CA SER A 60 14.32 -4.58 3.66
C SER A 60 13.98 -4.17 2.22
N ARG A 61 13.27 -5.03 1.49
CA ARG A 61 13.05 -4.85 0.05
C ARG A 61 11.87 -3.93 -0.26
N THR A 62 11.98 -3.20 -1.36
CA THR A 62 10.92 -2.38 -1.94
C THR A 62 11.11 -2.29 -3.44
N HIS A 63 10.10 -2.70 -4.20
CA HIS A 63 10.08 -2.62 -5.66
C HIS A 63 9.17 -1.49 -6.15
N ALA A 64 8.02 -1.32 -5.49
CA ALA A 64 7.07 -0.27 -5.79
C ALA A 64 6.57 0.43 -4.52
N VAL A 65 6.24 1.70 -4.65
CA VAL A 65 5.69 2.55 -3.60
C VAL A 65 4.37 3.11 -4.10
N VAL A 66 3.26 2.74 -3.47
CA VAL A 66 1.94 3.34 -3.73
C VAL A 66 1.72 4.44 -2.71
N PHE A 67 1.54 5.67 -3.16
CA PHE A 67 1.47 6.82 -2.28
C PHE A 67 0.42 7.82 -2.72
N ASN A 68 0.03 8.72 -1.81
CA ASN A 68 -0.80 9.89 -2.10
C ASN A 68 -0.03 11.18 -1.75
N ARG A 69 -0.58 12.35 -2.09
CA ARG A 69 0.08 13.65 -1.85
C ARG A 69 0.21 14.03 -0.38
N ALA A 70 -0.62 13.48 0.50
CA ALA A 70 -0.54 13.68 1.94
C ALA A 70 0.56 12.82 2.61
N LEU A 71 1.39 12.14 1.81
CA LEU A 71 2.58 11.43 2.26
C LEU A 71 3.45 12.29 3.20
N ARG A 72 3.72 11.75 4.38
CA ARG A 72 4.84 12.16 5.23
C ARG A 72 6.05 11.29 4.90
N ALA A 73 7.02 11.83 4.19
CA ALA A 73 8.15 11.05 3.71
C ALA A 73 9.10 10.64 4.85
N THR A 74 9.47 9.36 4.86
CA THR A 74 10.56 8.83 5.68
C THR A 74 11.84 8.75 4.85
N LYS A 75 12.99 8.47 5.50
CA LYS A 75 14.23 8.22 4.75
C LYS A 75 14.13 7.06 3.76
N TRP A 76 13.32 6.03 4.07
CA TRP A 76 13.18 4.84 3.22
C TRP A 76 12.42 5.11 1.94
N VAL A 77 11.53 6.11 1.94
CA VAL A 77 10.87 6.59 0.72
C VAL A 77 11.91 6.98 -0.32
N PHE A 78 13.02 7.63 0.07
CA PHE A 78 14.02 8.12 -0.88
C PHE A 78 15.27 7.24 -1.00
N SER A 79 15.56 6.36 -0.03
CA SER A 79 16.72 5.48 -0.11
C SER A 79 16.67 4.60 -1.36
N GLY A 80 17.61 4.80 -2.30
CA GLY A 80 17.63 4.06 -3.56
C GLY A 80 16.41 4.31 -4.46
N TYR A 81 15.78 5.49 -4.44
CA TYR A 81 14.53 5.75 -5.18
C TYR A 81 14.59 5.42 -6.68
N ARG A 82 15.77 5.48 -7.31
CA ARG A 82 15.93 5.17 -8.74
C ARG A 82 15.65 3.71 -9.10
N SER A 83 15.67 2.80 -8.12
CA SER A 83 15.35 1.38 -8.32
C SER A 83 13.90 1.05 -7.97
N LYS A 84 13.04 2.04 -7.73
CA LYS A 84 11.65 1.84 -7.29
C LYS A 84 10.66 2.51 -8.23
N LEU A 85 9.52 1.86 -8.40
CA LEU A 85 8.38 2.44 -9.09
C LEU A 85 7.50 3.22 -8.11
N TYR A 86 7.25 4.50 -8.39
CA TYR A 86 6.36 5.33 -7.58
C TYR A 86 5.01 5.46 -8.27
N LEU A 87 3.97 4.93 -7.64
CA LEU A 87 2.58 4.93 -8.11
C LEU A 87 1.76 5.89 -7.25
N MET A 88 1.30 6.99 -7.83
CA MET A 88 0.54 7.99 -7.10
C MET A 88 -0.97 7.73 -7.26
N VAL A 89 -1.65 7.43 -6.15
CA VAL A 89 -3.11 7.32 -6.09
C VAL A 89 -3.71 8.63 -5.60
N GLU A 90 -4.76 9.08 -6.28
CA GLU A 90 -5.42 10.37 -6.01
C GLU A 90 -6.95 10.21 -6.06
N PRO A 91 -7.54 9.38 -5.18
CA PRO A 91 -8.98 9.13 -5.19
C PRO A 91 -9.81 10.40 -4.90
N GLY A 92 -9.27 11.32 -4.09
CA GLY A 92 -9.94 12.58 -3.76
C GLY A 92 -10.09 13.52 -4.96
N ARG A 93 -9.31 13.34 -6.03
CA ARG A 93 -9.51 14.07 -7.30
C ARG A 93 -10.88 13.83 -7.95
N LEU A 94 -11.61 12.79 -7.56
CA LEU A 94 -13.02 12.64 -7.94
C LEU A 94 -13.91 13.79 -7.41
N HIS A 95 -13.48 14.47 -6.34
CA HIS A 95 -14.24 15.46 -5.57
C HIS A 95 -13.46 16.76 -5.33
N TRP A 96 -12.55 17.12 -6.24
CA TRP A 96 -11.62 18.26 -6.18
C TRP A 96 -10.46 18.11 -5.17
N GLU A 97 -9.23 17.94 -5.69
CA GLU A 97 -7.97 18.02 -4.93
C GLU A 97 -6.92 18.85 -5.69
N PRO A 98 -6.06 19.64 -4.99
CA PRO A 98 -4.96 20.38 -5.61
C PRO A 98 -3.96 19.50 -6.36
N GLU A 99 -3.36 20.02 -7.43
CA GLU A 99 -2.43 19.28 -8.29
C GLU A 99 -0.95 19.42 -7.91
N ASP A 100 -0.66 20.28 -6.94
CA ASP A 100 0.71 20.67 -6.62
C ASP A 100 1.49 19.50 -6.03
N ILE A 101 2.65 19.24 -6.62
CA ILE A 101 3.62 18.30 -6.04
C ILE A 101 4.22 19.00 -4.82
N PRO A 102 4.34 18.32 -3.66
CA PRO A 102 4.98 18.92 -2.50
C PRO A 102 6.38 19.44 -2.85
N GLY A 103 6.71 20.66 -2.41
CA GLY A 103 8.00 21.30 -2.77
C GLY A 103 9.25 20.56 -2.30
N TRP A 104 9.10 19.59 -1.39
CA TRP A 104 10.19 18.70 -0.93
C TRP A 104 10.38 17.46 -1.81
N TRP A 105 9.50 17.21 -2.79
CA TRP A 105 9.65 16.07 -3.69
C TRP A 105 10.87 16.23 -4.59
N PRO A 106 11.75 15.21 -4.74
CA PRO A 106 12.95 15.35 -5.57
C PRO A 106 12.60 15.65 -7.03
N ALA A 107 13.24 16.67 -7.61
CA ALA A 107 12.96 17.10 -8.99
C ALA A 107 13.31 16.04 -10.05
N ASP A 108 14.23 15.12 -9.74
CA ASP A 108 14.62 14.00 -10.61
C ASP A 108 13.84 12.71 -10.32
N LEU A 109 12.92 12.73 -9.35
CA LEU A 109 12.06 11.58 -9.03
C LEU A 109 10.70 11.76 -9.70
N GLY A 110 10.45 11.00 -10.76
CA GLY A 110 9.11 10.90 -11.35
C GLY A 110 8.17 10.03 -10.51
N PHE A 111 6.89 10.10 -10.84
CA PHE A 111 5.87 9.15 -10.40
C PHE A 111 4.90 8.86 -11.54
N VAL A 112 4.18 7.76 -11.44
CA VAL A 112 3.15 7.35 -12.39
C VAL A 112 1.79 7.55 -11.71
N PRO A 113 0.94 8.47 -12.20
CA PRO A 113 -0.42 8.59 -11.72
C PRO A 113 -1.20 7.31 -11.99
N VAL A 114 -1.93 6.84 -10.97
CA VAL A 114 -2.80 5.66 -11.06
C VAL A 114 -4.20 6.12 -11.45
N PRO A 115 -4.76 5.67 -12.59
CA PRO A 115 -6.07 6.14 -13.04
C PRO A 115 -7.20 5.71 -12.08
N ASN A 116 -7.99 6.69 -11.60
CA ASN A 116 -9.15 6.41 -10.74
C ASN A 116 -10.18 5.48 -11.41
N THR A 117 -10.32 5.56 -12.74
CA THR A 117 -11.21 4.69 -13.53
C THR A 117 -10.78 3.23 -13.53
N GLU A 118 -9.48 2.95 -13.40
CA GLU A 118 -8.92 1.60 -13.42
C GLU A 118 -8.79 0.99 -12.03
N VAL A 119 -8.70 1.81 -10.99
CA VAL A 119 -8.36 1.35 -9.64
C VAL A 119 -9.38 1.77 -8.60
N THR A 120 -9.53 3.07 -8.39
CA THR A 120 -10.44 3.62 -7.37
C THR A 120 -11.88 3.18 -7.60
N LEU A 121 -12.45 3.42 -8.78
CA LEU A 121 -13.86 3.10 -9.04
C LEU A 121 -14.15 1.58 -9.03
N PRO A 122 -13.32 0.70 -9.62
CA PRO A 122 -13.48 -0.74 -9.45
C PRO A 122 -13.40 -1.21 -7.99
N LEU A 123 -12.43 -0.70 -7.22
CA LEU A 123 -12.30 -1.02 -5.80
C LEU A 123 -13.53 -0.55 -5.01
N SER A 124 -14.01 0.67 -5.26
CA SER A 124 -15.21 1.21 -4.64
C SER A 124 -16.42 0.31 -4.89
N ARG A 125 -16.61 -0.16 -6.13
CA ARG A 125 -17.68 -1.11 -6.46
C ARG A 125 -17.52 -2.43 -5.72
N ALA A 126 -16.30 -2.96 -5.61
CA ALA A 126 -16.03 -4.19 -4.88
C ALA A 126 -16.32 -4.07 -3.38
N MET A 127 -16.16 -2.88 -2.81
CA MET A 127 -16.45 -2.57 -1.41
C MET A 127 -17.90 -2.12 -1.15
N GLY A 128 -18.68 -1.85 -2.21
CA GLY A 128 -20.00 -1.23 -2.07
C GLY A 128 -19.98 0.26 -1.73
N LEU A 129 -18.88 0.97 -2.01
CA LEU A 129 -18.74 2.41 -1.82
C LEU A 129 -19.33 3.22 -2.99
N SER A 130 -20.03 4.31 -2.68
CA SER A 130 -20.49 5.29 -3.68
C SER A 130 -19.47 6.42 -3.90
N SER A 131 -18.21 6.08 -4.20
CA SER A 131 -17.11 7.05 -4.30
C SER A 131 -17.24 8.11 -5.38
N GLN A 132 -18.23 8.03 -6.27
CA GLN A 132 -18.52 9.10 -7.24
C GLN A 132 -19.48 10.15 -6.70
N GLN A 133 -20.30 9.80 -5.71
CA GLN A 133 -21.31 10.67 -5.13
C GLN A 133 -20.90 11.17 -3.75
N GLU A 134 -20.17 10.32 -3.02
CA GLU A 134 -19.64 10.59 -1.69
C GLU A 134 -18.13 10.74 -1.78
N ALA A 135 -17.59 11.68 -1.00
CA ALA A 135 -16.16 11.79 -0.74
C ALA A 135 -15.69 10.65 0.17
N ALA A 136 -15.87 9.41 -0.30
CA ALA A 136 -15.52 8.18 0.39
C ALA A 136 -14.65 7.32 -0.51
N TRP A 137 -13.50 6.88 -0.03
CA TRP A 137 -12.58 6.02 -0.79
C TRP A 137 -11.69 5.21 0.15
N ALA A 138 -11.16 4.11 -0.39
CA ALA A 138 -10.29 3.22 0.36
C ALA A 138 -8.94 3.89 0.71
N THR A 139 -8.31 3.46 1.79
CA THR A 139 -6.95 3.85 2.14
C THR A 139 -5.95 3.47 1.05
N THR A 140 -4.79 4.14 1.03
CA THR A 140 -3.68 3.81 0.12
C THR A 140 -3.22 2.35 0.28
N GLY A 141 -3.25 1.81 1.50
CA GLY A 141 -2.97 0.39 1.76
C GLY A 141 -3.90 -0.53 0.98
N THR A 142 -5.21 -0.32 1.09
CA THR A 142 -6.21 -1.12 0.38
C THR A 142 -6.12 -0.93 -1.13
N MET A 143 -5.82 0.28 -1.62
CA MET A 143 -5.55 0.52 -3.04
C MET A 143 -4.33 -0.26 -3.53
N ALA A 144 -3.24 -0.30 -2.76
CA ALA A 144 -2.06 -1.09 -3.09
C ALA A 144 -2.36 -2.60 -3.12
N ALA A 145 -3.14 -3.11 -2.16
CA ALA A 145 -3.57 -4.51 -2.13
C ALA A 145 -4.46 -4.85 -3.34
N TRP A 146 -5.40 -3.98 -3.69
CA TRP A 146 -6.24 -4.11 -4.87
C TRP A 146 -5.42 -4.10 -6.17
N LEU A 147 -4.48 -3.15 -6.28
CA LEU A 147 -3.54 -3.04 -7.41
C LEU A 147 -2.74 -4.33 -7.60
N ALA A 148 -2.15 -4.86 -6.53
CA ALA A 148 -1.39 -6.10 -6.57
C ALA A 148 -2.26 -7.29 -7.01
N ARG A 149 -3.43 -7.48 -6.37
CA ARG A 149 -4.36 -8.57 -6.66
C ARG A 149 -4.87 -8.56 -8.09
N THR A 150 -5.23 -7.38 -8.61
CA THR A 150 -5.80 -7.25 -9.96
C THR A 150 -4.72 -7.28 -11.05
N SER A 151 -3.49 -6.86 -10.74
CA SER A 151 -2.38 -6.95 -11.68
C SER A 151 -1.84 -8.37 -11.82
N PHE A 152 -1.85 -9.15 -10.73
CA PHE A 152 -1.28 -10.50 -10.67
C PHE A 152 -2.26 -11.48 -10.01
N PRO A 153 -3.40 -11.79 -10.64
CA PRO A 153 -4.47 -12.58 -10.02
C PRO A 153 -4.08 -14.04 -9.73
N GLY A 154 -3.01 -14.56 -10.35
CA GLY A 154 -2.47 -15.90 -10.09
C GLY A 154 -1.33 -15.95 -9.09
N ALA A 155 -0.87 -14.80 -8.57
CA ALA A 155 0.21 -14.73 -7.59
C ALA A 155 -0.33 -14.94 -6.16
N GLU A 156 0.48 -15.52 -5.28
CA GLU A 156 0.22 -15.47 -3.83
C GLU A 156 0.29 -14.01 -3.36
N LEU A 157 -0.80 -13.51 -2.79
CA LEU A 157 -0.81 -12.18 -2.17
C LEU A 157 -0.46 -12.29 -0.69
N VAL A 158 0.65 -11.67 -0.30
CA VAL A 158 1.07 -11.57 1.10
C VAL A 158 0.75 -10.16 1.61
N LEU A 159 -0.01 -10.06 2.69
CA LEU A 159 -0.42 -8.80 3.31
C LEU A 159 0.22 -8.67 4.69
N SER A 160 0.67 -7.47 5.06
CA SER A 160 1.12 -7.16 6.41
C SER A 160 0.97 -5.67 6.72
N GLY A 161 0.89 -5.30 8.00
CA GLY A 161 0.83 -3.89 8.43
C GLY A 161 -0.51 -3.19 8.20
N PHE A 162 -1.61 -3.95 8.24
CA PHE A 162 -2.99 -3.44 8.05
C PHE A 162 -3.75 -3.50 9.38
N SER A 163 -3.69 -2.43 10.18
CA SER A 163 -4.24 -2.43 11.55
C SER A 163 -5.75 -2.70 11.59
N PHE A 164 -6.48 -2.25 10.58
CA PHE A 164 -7.93 -2.44 10.47
C PHE A 164 -8.35 -3.89 10.16
N LEU A 165 -7.41 -4.79 9.89
CA LEU A 165 -7.67 -6.24 9.88
C LEU A 165 -7.75 -6.83 11.29
N ASP A 166 -7.13 -6.20 12.28
CA ASP A 166 -7.22 -6.61 13.69
C ASP A 166 -8.27 -5.77 14.45
N ASP A 167 -8.35 -4.46 14.20
CA ASP A 167 -9.33 -3.54 14.78
C ASP A 167 -10.08 -2.72 13.70
N PRO A 168 -11.22 -3.21 13.19
CA PRO A 168 -11.97 -2.52 12.13
C PRO A 168 -12.65 -1.22 12.57
N ASP A 169 -12.77 -0.97 13.87
CA ASP A 169 -13.47 0.17 14.46
C ASP A 169 -12.50 1.25 14.98
N GLN A 170 -11.19 1.09 14.74
CA GLN A 170 -10.17 2.06 15.15
C GLN A 170 -10.48 3.47 14.62
N THR A 171 -10.17 4.48 15.43
CA THR A 171 -10.44 5.89 15.08
C THR A 171 -9.18 6.69 14.79
N ALA A 172 -8.01 6.08 14.99
CA ALA A 172 -6.71 6.67 14.68
C ALA A 172 -5.77 5.63 14.06
N TRP A 173 -4.77 6.12 13.34
CA TRP A 173 -3.63 5.39 12.81
C TRP A 173 -2.45 5.59 13.74
N GLU A 174 -1.86 4.49 14.19
CA GLU A 174 -0.47 4.49 14.64
C GLU A 174 0.40 4.17 13.42
N HIS A 175 1.41 4.99 13.17
CA HIS A 175 2.32 4.81 12.04
C HIS A 175 3.68 4.33 12.52
N ALA A 176 4.31 3.41 11.78
CA ALA A 176 5.64 2.91 12.08
C ALA A 176 6.72 4.01 12.10
N ALA A 177 6.44 5.16 11.48
CA ALA A 177 7.23 6.37 11.60
C ALA A 177 6.33 7.62 11.54
N GLY A 178 6.66 8.62 12.36
CA GLY A 178 5.92 9.87 12.47
C GLY A 178 4.80 9.83 13.50
N ASP A 179 3.97 10.87 13.50
CA ASP A 179 2.86 10.98 14.46
C ASP A 179 1.68 10.07 14.08
N SER A 180 0.89 9.72 15.08
CA SER A 180 -0.45 9.18 14.87
C SER A 180 -1.37 10.24 14.25
N CYS A 181 -2.38 9.79 13.50
CA CYS A 181 -3.40 10.69 12.97
C CYS A 181 -4.78 10.04 12.98
N ILE A 182 -5.82 10.86 12.93
CA ILE A 182 -7.20 10.40 12.97
C ILE A 182 -7.52 9.67 11.66
N VAL A 183 -8.33 8.63 11.72
CA VAL A 183 -8.91 8.01 10.52
C VAL A 183 -9.78 9.05 9.83
N GLY A 184 -9.41 9.41 8.59
CA GLY A 184 -10.13 10.40 7.81
C GLY A 184 -11.59 9.99 7.56
N PRO A 185 -12.55 10.94 7.59
CA PRO A 185 -13.96 10.66 7.37
C PRO A 185 -14.27 10.11 5.97
N GLU A 186 -13.33 10.18 5.04
CA GLU A 186 -13.39 9.57 3.71
C GLU A 186 -13.23 8.05 3.74
N HIS A 187 -12.59 7.50 4.76
CA HIS A 187 -12.28 6.07 4.81
C HIS A 187 -13.42 5.25 5.41
N ARG A 188 -13.57 4.01 4.94
CA ARG A 188 -14.54 3.04 5.46
C ARG A 188 -13.78 1.78 5.85
N ILE A 189 -12.90 1.93 6.83
CA ILE A 189 -11.89 0.94 7.19
C ILE A 189 -12.46 -0.41 7.62
N ALA A 190 -13.67 -0.44 8.17
CA ALA A 190 -14.39 -1.69 8.44
C ALA A 190 -14.75 -2.44 7.14
N LEU A 191 -15.18 -1.73 6.09
CA LEU A 191 -15.44 -2.31 4.77
C LEU A 191 -14.14 -2.74 4.08
N GLU A 192 -13.07 -1.96 4.24
CA GLU A 192 -11.74 -2.32 3.74
C GLU A 192 -11.22 -3.60 4.40
N GLY A 193 -11.32 -3.68 5.72
CA GLY A 193 -10.97 -4.85 6.51
C GLY A 193 -11.78 -6.07 6.12
N ALA A 194 -13.10 -5.92 5.94
CA ALA A 194 -13.96 -7.01 5.48
C ALA A 194 -13.54 -7.53 4.10
N LEU A 195 -13.21 -6.63 3.15
CA LEU A 195 -12.73 -7.02 1.83
C LEU A 195 -11.41 -7.80 1.93
N LEU A 196 -10.40 -7.26 2.62
CA LEU A 196 -9.10 -7.92 2.74
C LEU A 196 -9.20 -9.25 3.51
N ARG A 197 -10.02 -9.30 4.56
CA ARG A 197 -10.27 -10.52 5.34
C ARG A 197 -10.93 -11.60 4.49
N SER A 198 -11.87 -11.24 3.60
CA SER A 198 -12.47 -12.21 2.66
C SER A 198 -11.43 -12.89 1.76
N TRP A 199 -10.33 -12.19 1.44
CA TRP A 199 -9.25 -12.74 0.63
C TRP A 199 -8.40 -13.72 1.43
N VAL A 200 -8.15 -13.40 2.70
CA VAL A 200 -7.44 -14.27 3.64
C VAL A 200 -8.26 -15.54 3.91
N ASP A 201 -9.54 -15.39 4.21
CA ASP A 201 -10.44 -16.50 4.56
C ASP A 201 -10.66 -17.46 3.38
N SER A 202 -10.62 -16.94 2.15
CA SER A 202 -10.69 -17.76 0.92
C SER A 202 -9.36 -18.40 0.52
N GLY A 203 -8.27 -18.11 1.23
CA GLY A 203 -6.93 -18.59 0.90
C GLY A 203 -6.31 -17.92 -0.33
N THR A 204 -6.91 -16.83 -0.81
CA THR A 204 -6.38 -16.05 -1.95
C THR A 204 -5.38 -14.97 -1.53
N ALA A 205 -5.23 -14.77 -0.22
CA ALA A 205 -4.18 -13.97 0.39
C ALA A 205 -3.72 -14.60 1.71
N ARG A 206 -2.52 -14.26 2.16
CA ARG A 206 -1.99 -14.59 3.48
C ARG A 206 -1.70 -13.31 4.24
N PHE A 207 -2.28 -13.16 5.43
CA PHE A 207 -1.98 -12.03 6.30
C PHE A 207 -0.92 -12.43 7.35
N LEU A 208 0.16 -11.66 7.42
CA LEU A 208 1.23 -11.79 8.39
C LEU A 208 1.09 -10.68 9.42
N ARG A 209 0.74 -11.07 10.65
CA ARG A 209 0.64 -10.17 11.81
C ARG A 209 2.03 -9.79 12.30
#